data_AF-A0A7X6UYB1-F1
#
_entry.id   AF-A0A7X6UYB1-F1
#
_cell.length_a   1.000
_cell.length_b   1.000
_cell.length_c   1.000
_cell.angle_alpha   90.00
_cell.angle_beta   90.00
_cell.angle_gamma   90.00
#
_symmetry.space_group_name_H-M   'P 1'
#
loop_
_entity.id
_entity.type
_entity.pdbx_description
1 polymer ?
#
loop_
_entity_poly.entity_id
_entity_poly.type
_entity_poly.pdbx_seq_one_letter_code
_entity_poly.pdbx_strand_id
1 'polypeptide(L)'
;MYSNKIKFAAILLAFVMAGANTTDLDTLLQGKEYKLPALKASMRAKEEPVSTSETKSKSSNSEFTLQFDALADFDAAQNRRADLQRRTGIGIRLIFDSPFYKLRGGSFSTKDEADDQVRALQEYNIQAFVIKIK
;
A
#
# COMPACT_ATOMS: atom_id res chain seq x y z
N MET A 1 -36.47 52.74 6.02
CA MET A 1 -36.18 51.42 6.63
C MET A 1 -36.97 50.35 5.87
N TYR A 2 -36.36 49.75 4.85
CA TYR A 2 -36.91 48.59 4.15
C TYR A 2 -35.79 47.63 3.74
N SER A 3 -36.00 46.36 4.08
CA SER A 3 -35.54 45.16 3.38
C SER A 3 -34.05 44.90 3.15
N ASN A 4 -33.33 44.56 4.23
CA ASN A 4 -32.12 43.71 4.15
C ASN A 4 -32.41 42.21 4.39
N LYS A 5 -33.69 41.80 4.45
CA LYS A 5 -34.07 40.40 4.75
C LYS A 5 -34.23 39.50 3.51
N ILE A 6 -34.06 40.03 2.29
CA ILE A 6 -34.27 39.25 1.05
C ILE A 6 -32.99 38.53 0.59
N LYS A 7 -31.81 38.91 1.10
CA LYS A 7 -30.55 38.29 0.66
C LYS A 7 -30.21 36.95 1.33
N PHE A 8 -30.88 36.60 2.43
CA PHE A 8 -30.60 35.35 3.16
C PHE A 8 -31.39 34.13 2.65
N ALA A 9 -32.47 34.33 1.90
CA ALA A 9 -33.25 33.22 1.34
C ALA A 9 -32.66 32.63 0.05
N ALA A 10 -31.75 33.34 -0.63
CA ALA A 10 -31.17 32.89 -1.90
C ALA A 10 -29.95 31.96 -1.74
N ILE A 11 -29.35 31.88 -0.54
CA ILE A 11 -28.14 31.07 -0.31
C ILE A 11 -28.50 29.63 0.11
N LEU A 12 -29.71 29.40 0.63
CA LEU A 12 -30.13 28.06 1.07
C LEU A 12 -30.70 27.18 -0.06
N LEU A 13 -30.86 27.71 -1.28
CA LEU A 13 -31.40 27.00 -2.45
C LEU A 13 -30.34 26.60 -3.48
N ALA A 14 -29.05 26.60 -3.11
CA ALA A 14 -27.95 26.22 -3.99
C ALA A 14 -27.28 24.88 -3.60
N PHE A 15 -27.78 24.18 -2.57
CA PHE A 15 -27.14 22.95 -2.06
C PHE A 15 -27.86 21.65 -2.44
N VAL A 16 -28.84 21.72 -3.34
CA VAL A 16 -29.54 20.55 -3.89
C VAL A 16 -29.36 20.57 -5.39
N MET A 17 -28.22 20.08 -5.89
CA MET A 17 -28.03 19.48 -7.22
C MET A 17 -26.52 19.19 -7.46
N ALA A 18 -25.95 18.30 -6.66
CA ALA A 18 -24.64 17.69 -6.96
C ALA A 18 -24.69 16.19 -6.59
N GLY A 19 -25.66 15.49 -7.15
CA GLY A 19 -25.87 14.06 -6.98
C GLY A 19 -26.36 13.46 -8.29
N ALA A 20 -25.49 13.42 -9.30
CA ALA A 20 -25.70 12.63 -10.51
C ALA A 20 -24.39 12.57 -11.29
N ASN A 21 -23.45 11.79 -10.79
CA ASN A 21 -22.49 11.05 -11.61
C ASN A 21 -22.18 9.80 -10.80
N THR A 22 -23.16 8.92 -10.68
CA THR A 22 -22.88 7.50 -10.46
C THR A 22 -22.00 7.10 -11.63
N THR A 23 -20.68 7.07 -11.40
CA THR A 23 -19.76 6.40 -12.31
C THR A 23 -20.22 4.94 -12.30
N ASP A 24 -21.12 4.61 -13.22
CA ASP A 24 -21.66 3.28 -13.37
C ASP A 24 -20.47 2.35 -13.55
N LEU A 25 -20.23 1.51 -12.53
CA LEU A 25 -19.21 0.46 -12.56
C LEU A 25 -19.41 -0.43 -13.80
N ASP A 26 -20.63 -0.46 -14.33
CA ASP A 26 -21.01 -1.11 -15.58
C ASP A 26 -20.31 -0.52 -16.82
N THR A 27 -20.01 0.79 -16.83
CA THR A 27 -19.27 1.42 -17.94
C THR A 27 -17.78 1.12 -17.92
N LEU A 28 -17.23 0.73 -16.76
CA LEU A 28 -15.84 0.26 -16.62
C LEU A 28 -15.70 -1.23 -16.94
N LEU A 29 -16.78 -2.01 -16.85
CA LEU A 29 -16.83 -3.44 -17.16
C LEU A 29 -17.27 -3.73 -18.60
N GLN A 30 -17.86 -2.76 -19.31
CA GLN A 30 -18.07 -2.81 -20.75
C GLN A 30 -16.71 -2.79 -21.46
N GLY A 31 -16.17 -4.00 -21.60
CA GLY A 31 -14.89 -4.28 -22.20
C GLY A 31 -14.75 -3.55 -23.53
N LYS A 32 -13.79 -2.61 -23.57
CA LYS A 32 -13.26 -2.15 -24.86
C LYS A 32 -12.71 -3.39 -25.54
N GLU A 33 -13.40 -3.87 -26.58
CA GLU A 33 -12.90 -4.92 -27.45
C GLU A 33 -11.61 -4.42 -28.09
N TYR A 34 -10.47 -4.82 -27.52
CA TYR A 34 -9.19 -4.63 -28.14
C TYR A 34 -9.15 -5.51 -29.39
N LYS A 35 -9.38 -4.91 -30.56
CA LYS A 35 -9.07 -5.55 -31.84
C LYS A 35 -7.57 -5.78 -31.89
N LEU A 36 -7.16 -6.98 -31.53
CA LEU A 36 -5.78 -7.45 -31.61
C LEU A 36 -5.32 -7.31 -33.07
N PRO A 37 -4.23 -6.59 -33.37
CA PRO A 37 -3.65 -6.64 -34.71
C PRO A 37 -3.23 -8.08 -35.00
N ALA A 38 -3.52 -8.56 -36.21
CA ALA A 38 -3.19 -9.90 -36.65
C ALA A 38 -1.68 -10.17 -36.45
N LEU A 39 -1.36 -10.89 -35.38
CA LEU A 39 -0.02 -11.32 -35.02
C LEU A 39 0.45 -12.31 -36.10
N LYS A 40 1.41 -11.88 -36.93
CA LYS A 40 2.12 -12.81 -37.81
C LYS A 40 2.76 -13.88 -36.95
N ALA A 41 2.48 -15.14 -37.28
CA ALA A 41 3.01 -16.33 -36.63
C ALA A 41 4.54 -16.39 -36.73
N SER A 42 5.23 -15.75 -35.80
CA SER A 42 6.64 -15.97 -35.54
C SER A 42 6.90 -15.57 -34.10
N MET A 43 7.04 -16.61 -33.27
CA MET A 43 7.67 -16.68 -31.94
C MET A 43 6.83 -17.59 -31.04
N ARG A 44 6.91 -18.87 -31.34
CA ARG A 44 6.66 -19.95 -30.39
C ARG A 44 7.74 -19.86 -29.32
N ALA A 45 7.41 -19.30 -28.15
CA ALA A 45 8.24 -19.34 -26.96
C ALA A 45 7.42 -19.93 -25.80
N LYS A 46 7.68 -21.21 -25.57
CA LYS A 46 7.64 -21.97 -24.31
C LYS A 46 6.71 -21.43 -23.20
N GLU A 47 5.67 -22.21 -22.91
CA GLU A 47 4.86 -22.11 -21.68
C GLU A 47 5.78 -22.18 -20.46
N GLU A 48 5.81 -21.11 -19.66
CA GLU A 48 6.34 -21.15 -18.29
C GLU A 48 5.24 -20.71 -17.30
N PRO A 49 5.14 -21.36 -16.13
CA PRO A 49 4.06 -21.16 -15.19
C PRO A 49 4.10 -19.77 -14.56
N VAL A 50 2.91 -19.26 -14.22
CA VAL A 50 2.69 -18.01 -13.49
C VAL A 50 3.51 -18.01 -12.20
N SER A 51 4.65 -17.32 -12.26
CA SER A 51 5.48 -17.03 -11.10
C SER A 51 4.90 -15.79 -10.41
N THR A 52 4.22 -15.99 -9.28
CA THR A 52 4.07 -14.97 -8.25
C THR A 52 5.47 -14.43 -7.97
N SER A 53 5.75 -13.21 -8.42
CA SER A 53 6.97 -12.50 -8.10
C SER A 53 6.93 -12.05 -6.64
N GLU A 54 7.02 -13.02 -5.73
CA GLU A 54 7.82 -12.82 -4.54
C GLU A 54 9.20 -12.40 -5.05
N THR A 55 9.50 -11.12 -4.91
CA THR A 55 10.86 -10.63 -5.09
C THR A 55 11.69 -11.34 -4.05
N LYS A 56 12.25 -12.49 -4.44
CA LYS A 56 13.31 -13.20 -3.73
C LYS A 56 14.48 -12.24 -3.74
N SER A 57 14.50 -11.34 -2.75
CA SER A 57 15.63 -10.45 -2.50
C SER A 57 16.84 -11.35 -2.38
N LYS A 58 17.75 -11.21 -3.34
CA LYS A 58 19.07 -11.83 -3.38
C LYS A 58 19.61 -11.82 -1.95
N SER A 59 19.81 -13.00 -1.37
CA SER A 59 20.29 -13.19 0.00
C SER A 59 21.72 -12.67 0.12
N SER A 60 21.91 -11.35 0.11
CA SER A 60 23.01 -10.76 0.84
C SER A 60 22.78 -11.10 2.32
N ASN A 61 23.85 -11.41 3.05
CA ASN A 61 23.81 -11.54 4.51
C ASN A 61 23.26 -10.22 5.09
N SER A 62 21.94 -10.15 5.23
CA SER A 62 21.27 -9.04 5.88
C SER A 62 21.22 -9.40 7.34
N GLU A 63 22.18 -8.85 8.08
CA GLU A 63 22.30 -9.08 9.51
C GLU A 63 21.24 -8.30 10.28
N PHE A 64 20.63 -7.26 9.70
CA PHE A 64 19.71 -6.38 10.41
C PHE A 64 18.39 -6.20 9.66
N THR A 65 17.29 -6.07 10.41
CA THR A 65 15.95 -5.81 9.89
C THR A 65 15.21 -4.85 10.82
N LEU A 66 14.20 -4.16 10.31
CA LEU A 66 13.37 -3.27 11.12
C LEU A 66 12.12 -4.00 11.57
N GLN A 67 11.82 -3.93 12.86
CA GLN A 67 10.54 -4.34 13.42
C GLN A 67 9.70 -3.10 13.72
N PHE A 68 8.52 -3.03 13.11
CA PHE A 68 7.62 -1.89 13.23
C PHE A 68 6.64 -2.07 14.39
N ASP A 69 6.06 -3.26 14.51
CA ASP A 69 4.98 -3.51 15.46
C ASP A 69 4.88 -5.00 15.81
N ALA A 70 4.18 -5.29 16.91
CA ALA A 70 3.85 -6.64 17.35
C ALA A 70 2.41 -6.65 17.88
N LEU A 71 1.49 -7.26 17.11
CA LEU A 71 0.07 -7.30 17.43
C LEU A 71 -0.36 -8.72 17.80
N ALA A 72 -1.30 -8.89 18.73
CA ALA A 72 -1.81 -10.20 19.11
C ALA A 72 -2.87 -10.76 18.12
N ASP A 73 -3.49 -9.88 17.34
CA ASP A 73 -4.54 -10.22 16.37
C ASP A 73 -3.98 -10.24 14.94
N PHE A 74 -4.31 -11.29 14.20
CA PHE A 74 -3.86 -11.48 12.81
C PHE A 74 -4.44 -10.45 11.85
N ASP A 75 -5.73 -10.14 11.95
CA ASP A 75 -6.42 -9.21 11.05
C ASP A 75 -5.93 -7.79 11.29
N ALA A 76 -5.75 -7.42 12.55
CA ALA A 76 -5.12 -6.16 12.93
C ALA A 76 -3.69 -6.06 12.37
N ALA A 77 -2.91 -7.14 12.46
CA ALA A 77 -1.55 -7.19 11.93
C ALA A 77 -1.49 -7.06 10.41
N GLN A 78 -2.42 -7.69 9.68
CA GLN A 78 -2.49 -7.58 8.22
C GLN A 78 -2.90 -6.18 7.75
N ASN A 79 -3.87 -5.56 8.42
CA ASN A 79 -4.26 -4.18 8.14
C ASN A 79 -3.10 -3.22 8.42
N ARG A 80 -2.41 -3.40 9.55
CA ARG A 80 -1.26 -2.58 9.93
C ARG A 80 -0.09 -2.75 8.95
N ARG A 81 0.17 -3.97 8.50
CA ARG A 81 1.15 -4.27 7.44
C ARG A 81 0.84 -3.51 6.16
N ALA A 82 -0.41 -3.56 5.68
CA ALA A 82 -0.82 -2.87 4.46
C ALA A 82 -0.70 -1.34 4.59
N ASP A 83 -1.07 -0.78 5.74
CA ASP A 83 -0.88 0.64 6.04
C ASP A 83 0.60 1.05 6.00
N LEU A 84 1.45 0.33 6.74
CA LEU A 84 2.88 0.64 6.80
C LEU A 84 3.55 0.47 5.44
N GLN A 85 3.18 -0.56 4.66
CA GLN A 85 3.71 -0.75 3.30
C GLN A 85 3.30 0.40 2.37
N ARG A 86 2.06 0.90 2.49
CA ARG A 86 1.59 2.07 1.72
C ARG A 86 2.33 3.34 2.09
N ARG A 87 2.61 3.54 3.39
CA ARG A 87 3.26 4.76 3.92
C ARG A 87 4.76 4.78 3.68
N THR A 88 5.42 3.64 3.82
CA THR A 88 6.90 3.54 3.76
C THR A 88 7.41 3.12 2.39
N GLY A 89 6.59 2.45 1.58
CA GLY A 89 7.04 1.79 0.35
C GLY A 89 7.93 0.56 0.60
N ILE A 90 8.17 0.19 1.87
CA ILE A 90 9.02 -0.95 2.23
C ILE A 90 8.19 -2.23 2.23
N GLY A 91 8.76 -3.32 1.70
CA GLY A 91 8.17 -4.64 1.80
C GLY A 91 8.17 -5.13 3.25
N ILE A 92 7.00 -5.15 3.90
CA ILE A 92 6.83 -5.63 5.27
C ILE A 92 6.29 -7.06 5.25
N ARG A 93 6.97 -7.92 6.00
CA ARG A 93 6.66 -9.31 6.27
C ARG A 93 5.97 -9.42 7.63
N LEU A 94 4.97 -10.30 7.69
CA LEU A 94 4.29 -10.68 8.92
C LEU A 94 4.87 -12.02 9.38
N ILE A 95 5.44 -12.04 10.57
CA ILE A 95 6.09 -13.21 11.16
C ILE A 95 5.33 -13.53 12.45
N PHE A 96 4.76 -14.72 12.54
CA PHE A 96 4.12 -15.19 13.75
C PHE A 96 5.19 -15.69 14.74
N ASP A 97 5.23 -15.09 15.91
CA ASP A 97 6.07 -15.47 17.04
C ASP A 97 5.22 -15.41 18.31
N SER A 98 4.71 -16.58 18.71
CA SER A 98 3.65 -16.71 19.72
C SER A 98 3.95 -15.92 20.99
N PRO A 99 3.00 -15.11 21.49
CA PRO A 99 1.59 -14.97 21.08
C PRO A 99 1.33 -13.82 20.07
N PHE A 100 2.37 -13.29 19.41
CA PHE A 100 2.27 -12.05 18.62
C PHE A 100 2.61 -12.24 17.14
N TYR A 101 2.02 -11.42 16.30
CA TYR A 101 2.37 -11.20 14.91
C TYR A 101 3.30 -10.00 14.79
N LYS A 102 4.57 -10.26 14.49
CA LYS A 102 5.62 -9.24 14.33
C LYS A 102 5.65 -8.74 12.90
N LEU A 103 5.60 -7.43 12.73
CA LEU A 103 5.76 -6.76 11.44
C LEU A 103 7.22 -6.39 11.24
N ARG A 104 7.90 -7.05 10.31
CA ARG A 104 9.31 -6.79 10.00
C ARG A 104 9.50 -6.41 8.54
N GLY A 105 10.34 -5.42 8.27
CA GLY A 105 10.59 -4.96 6.90
C GLY A 105 12.00 -4.40 6.76
N GLY A 106 12.46 -4.37 5.52
CA GLY A 106 13.83 -3.98 5.22
C GLY A 106 14.86 -5.04 5.65
N SER A 107 16.00 -4.99 4.99
CA SER A 107 17.12 -5.89 5.17
C SER A 107 18.38 -5.05 4.98
N PHE A 108 19.18 -4.93 6.04
CA PHE A 108 20.37 -4.07 6.10
C PHE A 108 21.59 -4.90 6.45
N SER A 109 22.74 -4.52 5.91
CA SER A 109 23.99 -5.24 6.14
C SER A 109 24.70 -4.73 7.39
N THR A 110 24.57 -3.45 7.70
CA THR A 110 25.16 -2.84 8.90
C THR A 110 24.09 -2.30 9.83
N LYS A 111 24.46 -2.12 11.11
CA LYS A 111 23.57 -1.51 12.10
C LYS A 111 23.31 -0.03 11.78
N ASP A 112 24.35 0.67 11.34
CA ASP A 112 24.28 2.11 11.04
C ASP A 112 23.27 2.40 9.92
N GLU A 113 23.27 1.59 8.84
CA GLU A 113 22.27 1.67 7.76
C GLU A 113 20.83 1.49 8.29
N ALA A 114 20.63 0.56 9.21
CA ALA A 114 19.32 0.30 9.79
C ALA A 114 18.89 1.44 10.72
N ASP A 115 19.80 1.97 11.53
CA ASP A 115 19.54 3.10 12.44
C ASP A 115 19.22 4.38 11.65
N ASP A 116 19.90 4.63 10.54
CA ASP A 116 19.59 5.76 9.65
C ASP A 116 18.21 5.62 9.00
N GLN A 117 17.82 4.40 8.60
CA GLN A 117 16.47 4.17 8.11
C GLN A 117 15.41 4.36 9.20
N VAL A 118 15.69 3.99 10.46
CA VAL A 118 14.80 4.27 11.59
C VAL A 118 14.61 5.78 11.77
N ARG A 119 15.69 6.56 11.70
CA ARG A 119 15.62 8.03 11.77
C ARG A 119 14.76 8.60 10.65
N ALA A 120 14.96 8.13 9.42
CA ALA A 120 14.15 8.55 8.28
C ALA A 120 12.66 8.23 8.49
N LEU A 121 12.32 7.06 9.06
CA LEU A 121 10.95 6.67 9.37
C LEU A 121 10.33 7.51 10.51
N GLN A 122 11.14 7.96 11.47
CA GLN A 122 10.68 8.83 12.56
C GLN A 122 10.22 10.19 12.05
N GLU A 123 10.82 10.73 10.99
CA GLU A 123 10.35 11.97 10.34
C GLU A 123 8.91 11.85 9.83
N TYR A 124 8.50 10.63 9.43
CA TYR A 124 7.13 10.32 9.00
C TYR A 124 6.22 9.85 10.14
N ASN A 125 6.66 10.04 11.39
CA ASN A 125 5.99 9.57 12.60
C ASN A 125 5.69 8.07 12.57
N ILE A 126 6.65 7.28 12.07
CA ILE A 126 6.61 5.82 12.05
C ILE A 126 7.70 5.31 12.99
N GLN A 127 7.27 4.56 14.02
CA GLN A 127 8.20 3.94 14.96
C GLN A 127 8.66 2.59 14.40
N ALA A 128 9.96 2.34 14.49
CA ALA A 128 10.59 1.08 14.10
C ALA A 128 11.84 0.84 14.95
N PHE A 129 12.19 -0.43 15.13
CA PHE A 129 13.34 -0.88 15.92
C PHE A 129 14.25 -1.77 15.08
N VAL A 130 15.57 -1.58 15.20
CA VAL A 130 16.55 -2.45 14.54
C VAL A 130 16.67 -3.78 15.30
N ILE A 131 16.59 -4.89 14.58
CA ILE A 131 16.76 -6.25 15.10
C ILE A 131 17.84 -6.96 14.29
N LYS A 132 18.77 -7.60 15.00
CA LYS A 132 19.74 -8.49 14.37
C LYS A 132 19.09 -9.83 14.01
N ILE A 133 19.12 -10.20 12.72
CA ILE A 133 18.77 -11.53 12.23
C ILE A 133 19.95 -12.45 12.55
N LYS A 134 19.67 -13.53 13.28
CA LYS A 134 20.66 -14.51 13.74
C LYS A 134 20.85 -15.64 12.73
#